data_AF-A0A1R3XSB6-F1
#
_entry.id   AF-A0A1R3XSB6-F1
#
_cell.length_a   1.000
_cell.length_b   1.000
_cell.length_c   1.000
_cell.angle_alpha   90.00
_cell.angle_beta   90.00
_cell.angle_gamma   90.00
#
_symmetry.space_group_name_H-M   'P 1'
#
loop_
_entity.id
_entity.type
_entity.pdbx_description
1 polymer ?
#
loop_
_entity_poly.entity_id
_entity_poly.type
_entity_poly.pdbx_seq_one_letter_code
_entity_poly.pdbx_strand_id
1 'polypeptide(L)'
;MLKSTATYFITLLLLLLTFTQCTTSRQRMLKQQYKEIYVHQFKLTYLKKLLQAGFNNSEEVNSLIAFDNSGFTEPVLTMDDYRLIEHLVQADQQQMRADSVATIGRVAEGAEGKHVFSHILRKLEGKWLDSLAIERYKLSDFRHTPLN
;
A
#
# COMPACT_ATOMS: atom_id res chain seq x y z
N MET A 1 -19.00 -48.54 35.14
CA MET A 1 -17.63 -48.15 34.73
C MET A 1 -17.55 -47.48 33.35
N LEU A 2 -18.56 -47.62 32.46
CA LEU A 2 -18.58 -46.97 31.12
C LEU A 2 -18.69 -45.42 31.12
N LYS A 3 -19.29 -44.81 32.15
CA LYS A 3 -19.48 -43.34 32.20
C LYS A 3 -18.18 -42.56 32.37
N SER A 4 -17.17 -43.18 33.00
CA SER A 4 -15.91 -42.52 33.34
C SER A 4 -14.98 -42.38 32.12
N THR A 5 -14.93 -43.40 31.25
CA THR A 5 -14.11 -43.35 30.02
C THR A 5 -14.66 -42.34 29.00
N ALA A 6 -15.98 -42.23 28.88
CA ALA A 6 -16.62 -41.23 28.03
C ALA A 6 -16.32 -39.79 28.49
N THR A 7 -16.33 -39.53 29.80
CA THR A 7 -15.97 -38.21 30.33
C THR A 7 -14.50 -37.84 30.09
N TYR A 8 -13.56 -38.79 30.20
CA TYR A 8 -12.15 -38.53 29.89
C TYR A 8 -11.91 -38.25 28.40
N PHE A 9 -12.63 -38.95 27.52
CA PHE A 9 -12.56 -38.66 26.08
C PHE A 9 -13.09 -37.27 25.73
N ILE A 10 -14.20 -36.84 26.36
CA ILE A 10 -14.79 -35.52 26.13
C ILE A 10 -13.86 -34.42 26.65
N THR A 11 -13.25 -34.58 27.83
CA THR A 11 -12.31 -33.59 28.37
C THR A 11 -11.02 -33.52 27.55
N LEU A 12 -10.50 -34.65 27.07
CA LEU A 12 -9.35 -34.69 26.17
C LEU A 12 -9.66 -34.01 24.81
N LEU A 13 -10.85 -34.26 24.25
CA LEU A 13 -11.29 -33.61 23.01
C LEU A 13 -11.42 -32.08 23.17
N LEU A 14 -12.01 -31.63 24.28
CA LEU A 14 -12.10 -30.20 24.61
C LEU A 14 -10.72 -29.55 24.79
N LEU A 15 -9.76 -30.27 25.40
CA LEU A 15 -8.39 -29.81 25.53
C LEU A 15 -7.69 -29.70 24.16
N LEU A 16 -7.89 -30.65 23.26
CA LEU A 16 -7.32 -30.61 21.91
C LEU A 16 -7.89 -29.46 21.05
N LEU A 17 -9.17 -29.12 21.24
CA LEU A 17 -9.81 -28.01 20.51
C LEU A 17 -9.22 -26.64 20.88
N THR A 18 -8.78 -26.42 22.12
CA THR A 18 -8.19 -25.13 22.53
C THR A 18 -6.79 -24.91 21.92
N PHE A 19 -6.01 -25.96 21.66
CA PHE A 19 -4.69 -25.84 21.02
C PHE A 19 -4.78 -25.42 19.53
N THR A 20 -5.84 -25.79 18.81
CA THR A 20 -6.00 -25.46 17.39
C THR A 20 -6.40 -23.99 17.12
N GLN A 21 -6.94 -23.29 18.12
CA GLN A 21 -7.38 -21.90 17.97
C GLN A 21 -6.22 -20.89 17.99
N CYS A 22 -5.12 -21.21 18.67
CA CYS A 22 -4.03 -20.28 18.91
C CYS A 22 -3.18 -20.03 17.63
N THR A 23 -2.99 -21.05 16.79
CA THR A 23 -2.23 -20.94 15.54
C THR A 23 -2.98 -20.16 14.46
N THR A 24 -4.29 -20.39 14.34
CA THR A 24 -5.15 -19.77 13.33
C THR A 24 -5.29 -18.25 13.54
N SER A 25 -5.43 -17.80 14.79
CA SER A 25 -5.53 -16.37 15.12
C SER A 25 -4.24 -15.61 14.79
N ARG A 26 -3.08 -16.17 15.16
CA ARG A 26 -1.76 -15.58 14.89
C ARG A 26 -1.48 -15.45 13.39
N GLN A 27 -1.78 -16.47 12.60
CA GLN A 27 -1.60 -16.42 11.14
C GLN A 27 -2.49 -15.35 10.49
N ARG A 28 -3.73 -15.21 10.94
CA ARG A 28 -4.63 -14.16 10.45
C ARG A 28 -4.12 -12.76 10.77
N MET A 29 -3.59 -12.55 11.98
CA MET A 29 -2.98 -11.29 12.41
C MET A 29 -1.78 -10.93 11.53
N LEU A 30 -0.85 -11.86 11.33
CA LEU A 30 0.35 -11.64 10.50
C LEU A 30 -0.02 -11.30 9.04
N LYS A 31 -1.00 -12.01 8.48
CA LYS A 31 -1.50 -11.73 7.13
C LYS A 31 -2.10 -10.32 7.01
N GLN A 32 -2.84 -9.89 8.03
CA GLN A 32 -3.42 -8.55 8.06
C GLN A 32 -2.34 -7.47 8.21
N GLN A 33 -1.36 -7.67 9.09
CA GLN A 33 -0.22 -6.76 9.25
C GLN A 33 0.57 -6.62 7.93
N TYR A 34 0.86 -7.75 7.28
CA TYR A 34 1.59 -7.72 6.02
C TYR A 34 0.80 -7.03 4.89
N LYS A 35 -0.53 -7.24 4.84
CA LYS A 35 -1.40 -6.49 3.94
C LYS A 35 -1.32 -4.98 4.18
N GLU A 36 -1.36 -4.56 5.44
CA GLU A 36 -1.26 -3.14 5.81
C GLU A 36 0.08 -2.54 5.40
N ILE A 37 1.18 -3.27 5.65
CA ILE A 37 2.53 -2.91 5.21
C ILE A 37 2.59 -2.76 3.69
N TYR A 38 2.06 -3.74 2.94
CA TYR A 38 2.01 -3.70 1.48
C TYR A 38 1.24 -2.49 0.96
N VAL A 39 0.02 -2.27 1.47
CA VAL A 39 -0.82 -1.15 1.04
C VAL A 39 -0.14 0.18 1.35
N HIS A 40 0.45 0.31 2.54
CA HIS A 40 1.19 1.50 2.93
C HIS A 40 2.37 1.76 1.98
N GLN A 41 3.20 0.75 1.73
CA GLN A 41 4.37 0.87 0.87
C GLN A 41 4.00 1.20 -0.58
N PHE A 42 2.90 0.62 -1.10
CA PHE A 42 2.39 0.92 -2.44
C PHE A 42 2.04 2.41 -2.57
N LYS A 43 1.26 2.93 -1.62
CA LYS A 43 0.84 4.33 -1.59
C LYS A 43 2.02 5.28 -1.42
N LEU A 44 2.93 4.97 -0.51
CA LEU A 44 4.13 5.78 -0.26
C LEU A 44 5.02 5.83 -1.50
N THR A 45 5.21 4.70 -2.18
CA THR A 45 6.01 4.63 -3.40
C THR A 45 5.38 5.47 -4.52
N TYR A 46 4.06 5.36 -4.71
CA TYR A 46 3.33 6.20 -5.67
C TYR A 46 3.44 7.68 -5.34
N LEU A 47 3.27 8.08 -4.07
CA LEU A 47 3.43 9.47 -3.62
C LEU A 47 4.84 10.02 -3.93
N LYS A 48 5.89 9.28 -3.53
CA LYS A 48 7.29 9.69 -3.76
C LYS A 48 7.55 9.90 -5.25
N LYS A 49 7.15 8.94 -6.09
CA LYS A 49 7.30 9.02 -7.55
C LYS A 49 6.51 10.18 -8.16
N LEU A 50 5.30 10.42 -7.70
CA LEU A 50 4.48 11.51 -8.21
C LEU A 50 5.03 12.89 -7.80
N LEU A 51 5.58 13.03 -6.59
CA LEU A 51 6.31 14.23 -6.17
C LEU A 51 7.52 14.50 -7.08
N GLN A 52 8.36 13.48 -7.31
CA GLN A 52 9.49 13.58 -8.23
C GLN A 52 9.02 14.03 -9.62
N ALA A 53 8.04 13.35 -10.21
CA ALA A 53 7.54 13.69 -11.54
C ALA A 53 6.88 15.09 -11.61
N GLY A 54 6.12 15.47 -10.59
CA GLY A 54 5.42 16.75 -10.51
C GLY A 54 6.39 17.94 -10.46
N PHE A 55 7.46 17.81 -9.68
CA PHE A 55 8.54 18.79 -9.57
C PHE A 55 9.69 18.55 -10.55
N ASN A 56 9.46 17.79 -11.63
CA ASN A 56 10.45 17.55 -12.69
C ASN A 56 11.80 17.00 -12.19
N ASN A 57 11.78 16.14 -11.18
CA ASN A 57 12.95 15.55 -10.54
C ASN A 57 13.91 16.59 -9.94
N SER A 58 13.38 17.66 -9.35
CA SER A 58 14.22 18.67 -8.69
C SER A 58 15.07 18.05 -7.58
N GLU A 59 16.26 18.60 -7.37
CA GLU A 59 17.24 18.12 -6.40
C GLU A 59 16.68 18.19 -4.97
N GLU A 60 15.90 19.22 -4.66
CA GLU A 60 15.32 19.46 -3.34
C GLU A 60 14.29 18.38 -2.99
N VAL A 61 13.43 18.02 -3.95
CA VAL A 61 12.42 16.96 -3.76
C VAL A 61 13.11 15.60 -3.63
N ASN A 62 14.12 15.34 -4.44
CA ASN A 62 14.90 14.10 -4.33
C ASN A 62 15.63 14.01 -2.99
N SER A 63 16.17 15.11 -2.50
CA SER A 63 16.83 15.18 -1.19
C SER A 63 15.86 14.94 -0.04
N LEU A 64 14.66 15.54 -0.11
CA LEU A 64 13.59 15.30 0.87
C LEU A 64 13.17 13.83 0.90
N ILE A 65 13.01 13.21 -0.27
CA ILE A 65 12.64 11.80 -0.39
C ILE A 65 13.75 10.87 0.11
N ALA A 66 15.02 11.22 -0.13
CA ALA A 66 16.16 10.46 0.35
C ALA A 66 16.34 10.55 1.87
N PHE A 67 15.98 11.69 2.46
CA PHE A 67 16.00 11.89 3.92
C PHE A 67 14.80 11.20 4.62
N ASP A 68 13.71 10.96 3.89
CA ASP A 68 12.51 10.34 4.43
C ASP A 68 12.69 8.84 4.73
N ASN A 69 12.58 8.49 6.01
CA ASN A 69 12.67 7.11 6.53
C ASN A 69 11.29 6.43 6.71
N SER A 70 10.23 6.92 6.06
CA SER A 70 8.87 6.38 6.23
C SER A 70 8.64 5.03 5.51
N GLY A 71 9.63 4.52 4.77
CA GLY A 71 9.53 3.27 4.02
C GLY A 71 9.98 2.03 4.81
N PHE A 72 9.74 0.86 4.23
CA PHE A 72 10.28 -0.41 4.74
C PHE A 72 11.60 -0.75 4.04
N THR A 73 12.56 -1.29 4.80
CA THR A 73 13.88 -1.72 4.28
C THR A 73 13.78 -2.94 3.37
N GLU A 74 12.80 -3.81 3.65
CA GLU A 74 12.59 -5.05 2.89
C GLU A 74 11.75 -4.78 1.63
N PRO A 75 12.05 -5.43 0.50
CA PRO A 75 11.25 -5.30 -0.70
C PRO A 75 9.87 -5.93 -0.48
N VAL A 76 8.85 -5.08 -0.32
CA VAL A 76 7.45 -5.50 -0.15
C VAL A 76 6.69 -5.57 -1.49
N LEU A 77 7.07 -4.71 -2.44
CA LEU A 77 6.40 -4.59 -3.73
C LEU A 77 7.10 -5.45 -4.79
N THR A 78 6.31 -6.00 -5.73
CA THR A 78 6.85 -6.73 -6.87
C THR A 78 7.35 -5.77 -7.95
N MET A 79 8.17 -6.27 -8.88
CA MET A 79 8.63 -5.46 -10.02
C MET A 79 7.47 -5.01 -10.93
N ASP A 80 6.41 -5.81 -11.02
CA ASP A 80 5.19 -5.43 -11.74
C ASP A 80 4.47 -4.26 -11.06
N ASP A 81 4.49 -4.20 -9.72
CA ASP A 81 3.90 -3.09 -8.97
C ASP A 81 4.67 -1.79 -9.20
N TYR A 82 6.00 -1.84 -9.21
CA TYR A 82 6.82 -0.66 -9.55
C TYR A 82 6.55 -0.17 -10.97
N ARG A 83 6.44 -1.08 -11.96
CA ARG A 83 6.09 -0.73 -13.35
C ARG A 83 4.70 -0.11 -13.45
N LEU A 84 3.72 -0.66 -12.75
CA LEU A 84 2.36 -0.11 -12.69
C LEU A 84 2.37 1.31 -12.10
N ILE A 85 3.05 1.51 -10.97
CA ILE A 85 3.16 2.82 -10.33
C ILE A 85 3.78 3.84 -11.28
N GLU A 86 4.84 3.47 -12.01
CA GLU A 86 5.47 4.36 -12.99
C GLU A 86 4.49 4.79 -14.09
N HIS A 87 3.70 3.86 -14.63
CA HIS A 87 2.67 4.20 -15.64
C HIS A 87 1.59 5.13 -15.08
N LEU A 88 1.13 4.90 -13.84
CA LEU A 88 0.14 5.78 -13.19
C LEU A 88 0.71 7.20 -13.03
N VAL A 89 1.96 7.31 -12.57
CA VAL A 89 2.64 8.59 -12.39
C VAL A 89 2.83 9.33 -13.71
N GLN A 90 3.15 8.62 -14.79
CA GLN A 90 3.24 9.22 -16.14
C GLN A 90 1.90 9.81 -16.59
N ALA A 91 0.79 9.09 -16.38
CA ALA A 91 -0.54 9.58 -16.70
C ALA A 91 -0.90 10.83 -15.88
N ASP A 92 -0.63 10.82 -14.57
CA ASP A 92 -0.88 11.96 -13.70
C ASP A 92 0.02 13.17 -14.05
N GLN A 93 1.27 12.93 -14.45
CA GLN A 93 2.16 14.00 -14.91
C GLN A 93 1.64 14.65 -16.20
N GLN A 94 1.12 13.87 -17.14
CA GLN A 94 0.48 14.40 -18.34
C GLN A 94 -0.75 15.23 -18.00
N GLN A 95 -1.59 14.75 -17.07
CA GLN A 95 -2.74 15.49 -16.60
C GLN A 95 -2.34 16.82 -15.95
N MET A 96 -1.35 16.83 -15.06
CA MET A 96 -0.86 18.07 -14.44
C MET A 96 -0.36 19.10 -15.47
N ARG A 97 0.29 18.64 -16.54
CA ARG A 97 0.72 19.53 -17.63
C ARG A 97 -0.47 20.09 -18.41
N ALA A 98 -1.45 19.25 -18.73
CA ALA A 98 -2.66 19.69 -19.43
C ALA A 98 -3.46 20.71 -18.59
N ASP A 99 -3.66 20.41 -17.31
CA ASP A 99 -4.35 21.30 -16.36
C ASP A 99 -3.61 22.65 -16.25
N SER A 100 -2.27 22.63 -16.16
CA SER A 100 -1.44 23.83 -16.10
C SER A 100 -1.53 24.71 -17.34
N VAL A 101 -1.67 24.13 -18.54
CA VAL A 101 -1.84 24.91 -19.78
C VAL A 101 -3.24 25.48 -19.86
N ALA A 102 -4.24 24.74 -19.37
CA ALA A 102 -5.63 25.17 -19.38
C ALA A 102 -5.92 26.34 -18.41
N THR A 103 -5.07 26.61 -17.42
CA THR A 103 -5.26 27.71 -16.46
C THR A 103 -4.62 29.03 -16.89
N ILE A 104 -3.71 29.03 -17.87
CA ILE A 104 -3.02 30.25 -18.33
C ILE A 104 -4.03 31.32 -18.78
N GLY A 105 -3.92 32.51 -18.20
CA GLY A 105 -4.82 33.64 -18.47
C GLY A 105 -6.26 33.47 -17.96
N ARG A 106 -6.56 32.40 -17.21
CA ARG A 106 -7.88 32.14 -16.61
C ARG A 106 -7.88 32.24 -15.08
N VAL A 107 -6.71 32.23 -14.46
CA VAL A 107 -6.51 32.37 -13.01
C VAL A 107 -5.63 33.59 -12.72
N ALA A 108 -5.54 33.99 -11.46
CA ALA A 108 -4.58 35.02 -11.05
C ALA A 108 -3.15 34.57 -11.41
N GLU A 109 -2.28 35.50 -11.82
CA GLU A 109 -0.91 35.21 -12.28
C GLU A 109 -0.12 34.33 -11.28
N GLY A 110 -0.23 34.60 -9.98
CA GLY A 110 0.41 33.81 -8.93
C GLY A 110 -0.17 32.39 -8.74
N ALA A 111 -1.28 32.07 -9.39
CA ALA A 111 -1.89 30.75 -9.44
C ALA A 111 -1.68 30.07 -10.80
N GLU A 112 -0.92 30.65 -11.73
CA GLU A 112 -0.58 29.98 -12.98
C GLU A 112 0.46 28.88 -12.76
N GLY A 113 0.43 27.86 -13.63
CA GLY A 113 1.39 26.75 -13.61
C GLY A 113 0.86 25.45 -13.02
N LYS A 114 1.79 24.54 -12.70
CA LYS A 114 1.47 23.19 -12.22
C LYS A 114 1.07 23.22 -10.74
N HIS A 115 -0.18 22.84 -10.45
CA HIS A 115 -0.68 22.67 -9.09
C HIS A 115 -0.35 21.28 -8.50
N VAL A 116 0.94 20.99 -8.35
CA VAL A 116 1.45 19.65 -7.97
C VAL A 116 0.82 19.15 -6.66
N PHE A 117 0.87 19.94 -5.59
CA PHE A 117 0.35 19.52 -4.28
C PHE A 117 -1.16 19.27 -4.29
N SER A 118 -1.94 20.18 -4.90
CA SER A 118 -3.40 20.01 -5.00
C SER A 118 -3.75 18.75 -5.79
N HIS A 119 -3.04 18.49 -6.89
CA HIS A 119 -3.22 17.26 -7.66
C HIS A 119 -2.93 16.02 -6.81
N ILE A 120 -1.78 15.97 -6.13
CA ILE A 120 -1.38 14.84 -5.28
C ILE A 120 -2.40 14.59 -4.17
N LEU A 121 -2.81 15.63 -3.44
CA LEU A 121 -3.78 15.49 -2.34
C LEU A 121 -5.08 14.86 -2.82
N ARG A 122 -5.63 15.35 -3.94
CA ARG A 122 -6.84 14.77 -4.56
C ARG A 122 -6.66 13.29 -4.92
N LYS A 123 -5.47 12.88 -5.39
CA LYS A 123 -5.19 11.48 -5.70
C LYS A 123 -5.11 10.62 -4.43
N LEU A 124 -4.49 11.13 -3.36
CA LEU A 124 -4.30 10.41 -2.09
C LEU A 124 -5.57 10.29 -1.24
N GLU A 125 -6.44 11.29 -1.28
CA GLU A 125 -7.75 11.28 -0.59
C GLU A 125 -8.74 10.30 -1.24
N GLY A 126 -8.49 9.94 -2.50
CA GLY A 126 -9.31 9.00 -3.23
C GLY A 126 -9.12 7.54 -2.78
N LYS A 127 -10.23 6.83 -2.58
CA LYS A 127 -10.23 5.38 -2.25
C LYS A 127 -9.71 4.46 -3.37
N TRP A 128 -9.50 5.00 -4.57
CA TRP A 128 -9.07 4.22 -5.73
C TRP A 128 -7.67 3.63 -5.50
N LEU A 129 -6.76 4.39 -4.89
CA LEU A 129 -5.38 3.95 -4.66
C LEU A 129 -5.34 2.85 -3.60
N ASP A 130 -6.17 2.96 -2.56
CA ASP A 130 -6.35 1.91 -1.55
C ASP A 130 -6.91 0.64 -2.19
N SER A 131 -7.93 0.78 -3.03
CA SER A 131 -8.58 -0.35 -3.71
C SER A 131 -7.60 -1.07 -4.63
N LEU A 132 -6.84 -0.30 -5.42
CA LEU A 132 -5.81 -0.82 -6.31
C LEU A 132 -4.71 -1.53 -5.51
N ALA A 133 -4.18 -0.91 -4.46
CA ALA A 133 -3.14 -1.53 -3.63
C ALA A 133 -3.62 -2.84 -2.99
N ILE A 134 -4.88 -2.90 -2.54
CA ILE A 134 -5.49 -4.13 -2.00
C ILE A 134 -5.64 -5.21 -3.08
N GLU A 135 -5.99 -4.83 -4.30
CA GLU A 135 -6.08 -5.76 -5.43
C GLU A 135 -4.69 -6.31 -5.81
N ARG A 136 -3.69 -5.44 -5.92
CA ARG A 136 -2.30 -5.81 -6.18
C ARG A 136 -1.72 -6.70 -5.09
N TYR A 137 -2.05 -6.44 -3.82
CA TYR A 137 -1.71 -7.32 -2.70
C TYR A 137 -2.28 -8.73 -2.87
N LYS A 138 -3.50 -8.87 -3.42
CA LYS A 138 -4.03 -10.21 -3.71
C LYS A 138 -3.20 -10.86 -4.81
N LEU A 139 -2.81 -10.14 -5.86
CA LEU A 139 -2.03 -10.72 -6.96
C LEU A 139 -0.58 -11.05 -6.59
N SER A 140 -0.02 -10.45 -5.54
CA SER A 140 1.34 -10.73 -5.11
C SER A 140 1.49 -12.15 -4.52
N ASP A 141 2.66 -12.74 -4.75
CA ASP A 141 2.97 -14.16 -4.49
C ASP A 141 3.01 -14.52 -2.98
N PHE A 142 2.88 -13.52 -2.10
CA PHE A 142 2.84 -13.70 -0.64
C PHE A 142 1.67 -14.53 -0.12
N ARG A 143 0.75 -14.96 -0.99
CA ARG A 143 -0.27 -15.96 -0.63
C ARG A 143 0.25 -17.40 -0.61
N HIS A 144 1.43 -17.68 -1.17
CA HIS A 144 1.90 -19.04 -1.42
C HIS A 144 3.11 -19.48 -0.60
N THR A 145 3.80 -18.57 0.09
CA THR A 145 4.88 -18.94 1.02
C THR A 145 4.32 -19.26 2.41
N PRO A 146 4.42 -20.51 2.89
CA PRO A 146 4.18 -20.78 4.30
C PRO A 146 5.20 -19.97 5.12
N LEU A 147 4.71 -19.20 6.09
CA LEU A 147 5.55 -18.65 7.14
C LEU A 147 6.04 -19.84 7.97
N ASN A 148 7.25 -20.31 7.66
CA ASN A 148 7.94 -21.38 8.39
C ASN A 148 8.29 -20.94 9.82
#